data_AF-A0A3D1JBY2-F1
#
_entry.id   AF-A0A3D1JBY2-F1
#
_cell.length_a   1.000
_cell.length_b   1.000
_cell.length_c   1.000
_cell.angle_alpha   90.00
_cell.angle_beta   90.00
_cell.angle_gamma   90.00
#
_symmetry.space_group_name_H-M   'P 1'
#
loop_
_entity.id
_entity.type
_entity.pdbx_description
1 polymer ?
#
loop_
_entity_poly.entity_id
_entity_poly.type
_entity_poly.pdbx_seq_one_letter_code
_entity_poly.pdbx_strand_id
1 'polypeptide(L)' 'MDIRLDQDWRMRPIKGDTGKAYIGLKDDDKVFIKRNTTPMLAALSKEGITPKLVWTKRTGNGDTLSAQEWLDGRVLD' A
#
# COMPACT_ATOMS: atom_id res chain seq x y z
N MET A 1 -3.77 -10.84 11.37
CA MET A 1 -4.27 -11.73 10.29
C MET A 1 -3.53 -11.36 9.03
N ASP A 2 -2.80 -12.31 8.47
CA ASP A 2 -1.96 -12.08 7.28
C ASP A 2 -2.78 -12.36 6.02
N ILE A 3 -2.82 -11.41 5.10
CA ILE A 3 -3.55 -11.54 3.83
C ILE A 3 -2.52 -11.85 2.74
N ARG A 4 -2.74 -12.93 1.98
CA ARG A 4 -1.90 -13.28 0.83
C ARG A 4 -2.47 -12.63 -0.43
N LEU A 5 -1.65 -11.87 -1.14
CA LEU A 5 -1.95 -11.42 -2.51
C LEU A 5 -1.23 -12.33 -3.51
N ASP A 6 -1.76 -12.51 -4.73
CA ASP A 6 -1.01 -13.28 -5.75
C ASP A 6 0.41 -12.69 -5.94
N GLN A 7 1.39 -13.59 -6.08
CA GLN A 7 2.84 -13.35 -6.09
C GLN A 7 3.48 -13.08 -4.72
N ASP A 8 3.25 -13.98 -3.76
CA ASP A 8 4.03 -14.15 -2.52
C ASP A 8 4.02 -12.99 -1.51
N TRP A 9 3.29 -11.91 -1.80
CA TRP A 9 3.14 -10.78 -0.88
C TRP A 9 2.35 -11.19 0.37
N ARG A 10 3.00 -11.10 1.53
CA ARG A 10 2.38 -11.22 2.85
C ARG A 10 2.00 -9.83 3.33
N MET A 11 0.72 -9.58 3.52
CA MET A 11 0.23 -8.29 4.01
C MET A 11 -0.14 -8.36 5.49
N ARG A 12 0.36 -7.39 6.26
CA ARG A 12 0.05 -7.21 7.68
C ARG A 12 -0.58 -5.84 7.91
N PRO A 13 -1.68 -5.73 8.67
CA PRO A 13 -2.25 -4.42 9.00
C PRO A 13 -1.26 -3.60 9.83
N ILE A 14 -1.22 -2.29 9.58
CA ILE A 14 -0.45 -1.31 10.35
C ILE A 14 -1.37 -0.24 10.92
N LYS A 15 -0.87 0.53 11.89
CA LYS A 15 -1.64 1.63 12.51
C LYS A 15 -2.09 2.64 11.46
N GLY A 16 -3.27 3.20 11.67
CA GLY A 16 -3.85 4.26 10.86
C GLY A 16 -5.36 4.34 11.10
N ASP A 17 -5.95 5.49 10.81
CA ASP A 17 -7.31 5.82 11.29
C ASP A 17 -8.44 5.06 10.59
N THR A 18 -8.13 4.45 9.43
CA THR A 18 -9.14 3.83 8.56
C THR A 18 -9.16 2.32 8.61
N GLY A 19 -8.15 1.68 9.22
CA GLY A 19 -7.96 0.23 9.15
C GLY A 19 -7.72 -0.31 7.72
N LYS A 20 -7.33 0.55 6.77
CA LYS A 20 -7.10 0.22 5.36
C LYS A 20 -5.62 0.31 4.95
N ALA A 21 -4.72 0.36 5.92
CA ALA A 21 -3.28 0.47 5.72
C ALA A 21 -2.60 -0.84 6.12
N TYR A 22 -1.67 -1.28 5.27
CA TYR A 22 -0.95 -2.54 5.43
C TYR A 22 0.52 -2.34 5.05
N ILE A 23 1.38 -3.15 5.65
CA ILE A 23 2.72 -3.40 5.13
C ILE A 23 2.66 -4.66 4.26
N GLY A 24 3.19 -4.60 3.05
CA GLY A 24 3.40 -5.74 2.18
C GLY A 24 4.86 -6.19 2.23
N LEU A 25 5.09 -7.48 2.44
CA LEU A 25 6.42 -8.10 2.46
C LEU A 25 6.52 -9.19 1.40
N LYS A 26 7.59 -9.18 0.61
CA LYS A 26 7.93 -10.24 -0.32
C LYS A 26 9.45 -10.36 -0.38
N ASP A 27 9.99 -11.51 0.00
CA ASP A 27 11.45 -11.70 0.13
C ASP A 27 12.06 -10.56 0.99
N ASP A 28 13.02 -9.80 0.43
CA ASP A 28 13.62 -8.62 1.08
C ASP A 28 12.89 -7.30 0.74
N ASP A 29 11.86 -7.34 -0.10
CA ASP A 29 11.08 -6.17 -0.49
C ASP A 29 9.98 -5.84 0.53
N LYS A 30 9.78 -4.53 0.72
CA LYS A 30 8.80 -3.95 1.62
C LYS A 30 8.06 -2.81 0.93
N VAL A 31 6.72 -2.83 0.99
CA VAL A 31 5.86 -1.78 0.42
C VAL A 31 4.79 -1.35 1.41
N PHE A 32 4.33 -0.11 1.26
CA PHE A 32 3.12 0.38 1.91
C PHE A 32 1.91 0.11 1.03
N ILE A 33 0.89 -0.57 1.55
CA ILE A 33 -0.32 -0.91 0.80
C ILE A 33 -1.52 -0.22 1.41
N LYS A 34 -2.32 0.44 0.55
CA LYS A 34 -3.59 1.06 0.94
C LYS A 34 -4.74 0.50 0.13
N ARG A 35 -5.84 0.19 0.83
CA ARG A 35 -7.09 -0.29 0.23
C ARG A 35 -8.04 0.87 -0.08
N ASN A 36 -8.56 0.87 -1.30
CA ASN A 36 -9.54 1.82 -1.85
C ASN A 36 -9.06 3.27 -1.71
N THR A 37 -7.86 3.54 -2.24
CA THR A 37 -7.27 4.88 -2.26
C THR A 37 -7.95 5.79 -3.28
N THR A 38 -7.81 7.10 -3.10
CA THR A 38 -8.33 8.11 -4.03
C THR A 38 -7.83 7.89 -5.47
N PRO A 39 -8.68 8.12 -6.49
CA PRO A 39 -8.27 8.06 -7.91
C PRO A 39 -7.09 8.99 -8.25
N MET A 40 -6.83 10.02 -7.44
CA MET A 40 -5.75 10.98 -7.70
C MET A 40 -4.35 10.45 -7.38
N LEU A 41 -4.22 9.32 -6.66
CA LEU A 41 -2.92 8.84 -6.17
C LEU A 41 -1.88 8.64 -7.29
N ALA A 42 -2.30 8.10 -8.44
CA ALA A 42 -1.39 7.85 -9.55
C ALA A 42 -0.81 9.15 -10.13
N ALA A 43 -1.63 10.19 -10.25
CA ALA A 43 -1.19 11.51 -10.70
C ALA A 43 -0.23 12.13 -9.67
N LEU A 44 -0.59 12.11 -8.38
CA LEU A 44 0.25 12.67 -7.32
C LEU A 44 1.61 11.96 -7.20
N SER A 45 1.63 10.64 -7.39
CA SER A 45 2.89 9.88 -7.42
C SER A 45 3.74 10.23 -8.64
N LYS A 46 3.13 10.49 -9.80
CA LYS A 46 3.86 10.90 -11.01
C LYS A 46 4.51 12.27 -10.84
N GLU A 47 3.84 13.18 -10.15
CA GLU A 47 4.35 14.52 -9.82
C GLU A 47 5.34 14.52 -8.64
N GLY A 48 5.64 13.36 -8.04
CA GLY A 48 6.58 13.25 -6.91
C GLY A 48 6.08 13.83 -5.59
N ILE A 49 4.76 14.05 -5.46
CA ILE A 49 4.13 14.61 -4.25
C ILE A 49 3.91 13.52 -3.18
N THR A 50 3.72 12.27 -3.61
CA THR A 50 3.57 11.10 -2.74
C THR A 50 4.68 10.11 -2.99
N PRO A 51 4.92 9.14 -2.07
CA PRO A 51 5.81 8.02 -2.35
C PRO A 51 5.43 7.30 -3.64
N LYS A 52 6.42 6.78 -4.35
CA LYS A 52 6.26 6.16 -5.68
C LYS A 52 5.24 5.04 -5.65
N LEU A 53 4.25 5.09 -6.53
CA LEU A 53 3.31 4.01 -6.78
C LEU A 53 4.02 2.88 -7.55
N VAL A 54 4.11 1.71 -6.92
CA VAL A 54 4.75 0.51 -7.48
C VAL A 54 3.77 -0.26 -8.35
N TRP A 55 2.55 -0.49 -7.84
CA TRP A 55 1.49 -1.16 -8.58
C TRP A 55 0.11 -0.82 -8.00
N THR A 56 -0.92 -1.09 -8.80
CA THR A 56 -2.33 -1.10 -8.35
C THR A 56 -2.98 -2.39 -8.81
N LYS A 57 -3.76 -3.03 -7.95
CA LYS A 57 -4.45 -4.28 -8.23
C LYS A 57 -5.89 -4.22 -7.76
N ARG A 58 -6.83 -4.58 -8.64
CA ARG A 58 -8.20 -4.85 -8.25
C ARG A 58 -8.34 -6.31 -7.84
N THR A 59 -8.94 -6.54 -6.67
CA THR A 59 -9.16 -7.88 -6.12
C THR A 59 -10.52 -8.43 -6.56
N GLY A 60 -10.73 -9.74 -6.41
CA GLY A 60 -11.97 -10.41 -6.82
C GLY A 60 -13.22 -9.93 -6.07
N ASN A 61 -13.06 -9.40 -4.86
CA ASN A 61 -14.15 -8.79 -4.07
C ASN A 61 -14.41 -7.31 -4.43
N GLY A 62 -13.74 -6.79 -5.47
CA GLY A 62 -13.97 -5.45 -5.98
C GLY A 62 -13.14 -4.33 -5.35
N ASP A 63 -12.39 -4.61 -4.28
CA ASP A 63 -11.46 -3.66 -3.68
C ASP A 63 -10.29 -3.33 -4.63
N THR A 64 -9.73 -2.13 -4.48
CA THR A 64 -8.50 -1.71 -5.15
C THR A 64 -7.39 -1.57 -4.13
N LEU A 65 -6.28 -2.27 -4.34
CA LEU A 65 -5.07 -2.15 -3.55
C LEU A 65 -4.05 -1.33 -4.32
N SER A 66 -3.47 -0.34 -3.67
CA SER A 66 -2.36 0.46 -4.21
C SER A 66 -1.13 0.22 -3.35
N ALA A 67 -0.03 -0.22 -3.95
CA ALA A 67 1.25 -0.36 -3.29
C ALA A 67 2.16 0.80 -3.65
N GLN A 68 2.67 1.47 -2.63
CA GLN A 68 3.69 2.50 -2.74
C GLN A 68 4.98 1.99 -2.12
N GLU A 69 6.11 2.59 -2.51
CA GLU A 69 7.39 2.32 -1.84
C GLU A 69 7.27 2.54 -0.33
N TRP A 70 8.02 1.75 0.43
CA TRP A 70 8.13 1.95 1.86
C TRP A 70 9.12 3.09 2.13
N LEU A 71 8.69 4.07 2.93
CA LEU A 71 9.56 5.12 3.45
C LEU A 71 9.61 5.02 4.97
N ASP A 72 10.81 5.01 5.52
CA ASP A 72 11.00 5.07 6.97
C ASP A 72 10.73 6.50 7.46
N GLY A 73 9.82 6.62 8.42
CA GLY A 73 9.39 7.89 8.95
C GLY A 73 8.86 7.75 10.37
N ARG A 74 8.48 8.89 10.95
CA ARG A 74 7.88 8.96 12.29
C ARG A 74 6.66 9.86 12.27
N VAL A 75 5.71 9.59 13.15
CA VAL A 75 4.65 10.53 13.46
C VAL A 75 5.28 11.71 14.21
N LEU A 76 4.89 12.92 13.84
CA LEU A 76 5.24 14.13 14.58
C LEU A 76 4.06 14.39 15.53
N ASP A 77 4.36 14.40 16.83
CA ASP A 77 3.39 14.75 17.88
C ASP A 77 3.16 16.26 17.95
#